data_AF-A0A1H8WPQ9-F1
#
_entry.id   AF-A0A1H8WPQ9-F1
#
_cell.length_a   1.000
_cell.length_b   1.000
_cell.length_c   1.000
_cell.angle_alpha   90.00
_cell.angle_beta   90.00
_cell.angle_gamma   90.00
#
_symmetry.space_group_name_H-M   'P 1'
#
loop_
_entity.id
_entity.type
_entity.pdbx_description
1 polymer ?
#
loop_
_entity_poly.entity_id
_entity_poly.type
_entity_poly.pdbx_seq_one_letter_code
_entity_poly.pdbx_strand_id
1 'polypeptide(L)'
;MLSTPILFLIFNRPDTTEKVFAEIRKQQPKYLFIAADGPREHKPADIELGNQCKQIVSQIDWDCEVKTLYQSKNLGCGFAPATAITWFFSQVDEGIILEDDCIPNQSFFEFCENLLKKYHNDASVMMICGTSYQPKPLNADTYYFSRYPHAWGWATWKRAWANYNFKLDDETEAVRTNVIQNTFANSRERRLWEGSLKMIINGLDAWDYQWMYWIWKNNGLCAVPWKNMVSNIGFGPHATHTFDSNSHQSQMEQHTIMAIHHPQKISINKQADNYERYNILIGSNAGYYTNKLKSVISRFSKLWVQKNGK
;
A
#
# COMPACT_ATOMS: atom_id res chain seq x y z
N MET A 1 12.07 -16.35 -15.94
CA MET A 1 13.01 -15.36 -15.37
C MET A 1 12.42 -13.99 -15.61
N LEU A 2 11.99 -13.33 -14.54
CA LEU A 2 11.42 -11.99 -14.60
C LEU A 2 12.54 -10.95 -14.82
N SER A 3 12.32 -9.99 -15.73
CA SER A 3 13.31 -8.94 -16.01
C SER A 3 13.12 -7.72 -15.12
N THR A 4 11.87 -7.44 -14.72
CA THR A 4 11.54 -6.36 -13.78
C THR A 4 12.19 -6.60 -12.40
N PRO A 5 12.96 -5.62 -11.87
CA PRO A 5 13.52 -5.69 -10.53
C PRO A 5 12.44 -5.78 -9.44
N ILE A 6 12.69 -6.57 -8.40
CA ILE A 6 11.82 -6.69 -7.22
C ILE A 6 12.52 -6.12 -6.00
N LEU A 7 11.84 -5.26 -5.24
CA LEU A 7 12.16 -4.90 -3.87
C LEU A 7 11.30 -5.71 -2.90
N PHE A 8 11.94 -6.50 -2.04
CA PHE A 8 11.30 -7.25 -0.97
C PHE A 8 11.64 -6.64 0.38
N LEU A 9 10.62 -6.13 1.06
CA LEU A 9 10.71 -5.49 2.38
C LEU A 9 10.40 -6.52 3.46
N ILE A 10 11.35 -6.76 4.35
CA ILE A 10 11.23 -7.76 5.43
C ILE A 10 11.56 -7.15 6.79
N PHE A 11 11.07 -7.77 7.86
CA PHE A 11 11.52 -7.44 9.21
C PHE A 11 11.77 -8.68 10.06
N ASN A 12 10.76 -9.12 10.83
CA ASN A 12 10.91 -10.10 11.90
C ASN A 12 9.82 -11.20 11.86
N ARG A 13 9.23 -11.46 10.69
CA ARG A 13 8.18 -12.47 10.50
C ARG A 13 8.64 -13.58 9.54
N PRO A 14 9.40 -14.58 10.02
CA PRO A 14 9.92 -15.63 9.17
C PRO A 14 8.81 -16.41 8.44
N ASP A 15 7.71 -16.74 9.13
CA ASP A 15 6.61 -17.53 8.57
C ASP A 15 5.92 -16.88 7.36
N THR A 16 5.75 -15.55 7.38
CA THR A 16 5.13 -14.82 6.26
C THR A 16 6.17 -14.52 5.19
N THR A 17 7.40 -14.17 5.60
CA THR A 17 8.55 -13.95 4.72
C THR A 17 8.79 -15.16 3.82
N GLU A 18 8.78 -16.38 4.38
CA GLU A 18 8.95 -17.61 3.63
C GLU A 18 7.90 -17.78 2.52
N LYS A 19 6.64 -17.49 2.82
CA LYS A 19 5.54 -17.63 1.87
C LYS A 19 5.63 -16.63 0.72
N VAL A 20 5.95 -15.37 1.01
CA VAL A 20 6.11 -14.34 -0.03
C VAL A 20 7.36 -14.63 -0.87
N PHE A 21 8.48 -15.00 -0.23
CA PHE A 21 9.72 -15.36 -0.92
C PHE A 21 9.55 -16.58 -1.82
N ALA A 22 8.75 -17.58 -1.43
CA ALA A 22 8.46 -18.73 -2.27
C ALA A 22 7.77 -18.32 -3.59
N GLU A 23 6.89 -17.32 -3.58
CA GLU A 23 6.26 -16.81 -4.81
C GLU A 23 7.23 -15.99 -5.67
N ILE A 24 8.13 -15.21 -5.05
CA ILE A 24 9.22 -14.50 -5.74
C ILE A 24 10.20 -15.50 -6.39
N ARG A 25 10.59 -16.56 -5.68
CA ARG A 25 11.51 -17.60 -6.16
C ARG A 25 11.01 -18.24 -7.45
N LYS A 26 9.70 -18.53 -7.54
CA LYS A 26 9.10 -19.12 -8.75
C LYS A 26 9.29 -18.26 -10.00
N GLN A 27 9.40 -16.95 -9.84
CA GLN A 27 9.63 -16.01 -10.94
C GLN A 27 11.10 -15.92 -11.35
N GLN A 28 12.02 -16.32 -10.47
CA GLN A 28 13.46 -16.24 -10.66
C GLN A 28 13.86 -14.86 -11.18
N PRO A 29 13.64 -13.76 -10.43
CA PRO A 29 13.97 -12.42 -10.90
C PRO A 29 15.48 -12.30 -11.14
N LYS A 30 15.86 -11.62 -12.23
CA LYS A 30 17.28 -11.33 -12.50
C LYS A 30 17.87 -10.37 -11.46
N TYR A 31 17.07 -9.45 -10.94
CA TYR A 31 17.48 -8.46 -9.93
C TYR A 31 16.56 -8.53 -8.72
N LEU A 32 17.12 -8.85 -7.55
CA LEU A 32 16.39 -8.90 -6.29
C LEU A 32 17.02 -7.98 -5.25
N PHE A 33 16.23 -7.02 -4.79
CA PHE A 33 16.60 -6.07 -3.76
C PHE A 33 15.90 -6.49 -2.47
N ILE A 34 16.67 -6.65 -1.40
CA ILE A 34 16.16 -7.10 -0.10
C ILE A 34 16.46 -6.01 0.91
N ALA A 35 15.43 -5.41 1.49
CA ALA A 35 15.60 -4.45 2.57
C ALA A 35 15.02 -5.02 3.87
N ALA A 36 15.84 -5.04 4.92
CA ALA A 36 15.44 -5.50 6.25
C ALA A 36 15.56 -4.36 7.26
N ASP A 37 14.48 -4.07 7.98
CA ASP A 37 14.55 -3.16 9.12
C ASP A 37 15.30 -3.80 10.30
N GLY A 38 15.84 -2.98 11.19
CA GLY A 38 16.64 -3.42 12.33
C GLY A 38 15.78 -3.80 13.54
N PRO A 39 16.37 -4.50 14.53
CA PRO A 39 15.66 -4.92 15.73
C PRO A 39 15.21 -3.71 16.55
N ARG A 40 14.05 -3.82 17.22
CA ARG A 40 13.62 -2.80 18.19
C ARG A 40 14.46 -2.94 19.46
N GLU A 41 14.95 -1.83 19.98
CA GLU A 41 15.84 -1.81 21.15
C GLU A 41 15.28 -2.57 22.36
N HIS A 42 13.96 -2.54 22.55
CA HIS A 42 13.26 -3.18 23.65
C HIS A 42 12.71 -4.58 23.34
N LYS A 43 13.08 -5.19 22.20
CA LYS A 43 12.64 -6.54 21.82
C LYS A 43 13.80 -7.39 21.29
N PRO A 44 14.60 -8.01 22.18
CA PRO A 44 15.75 -8.84 21.80
C PRO A 44 15.41 -9.99 20.83
N ALA A 45 14.18 -10.52 20.90
CA ALA A 45 13.70 -11.56 19.99
C ALA A 45 13.72 -11.15 18.51
N ASP A 46 13.64 -9.85 18.21
CA ASP A 46 13.72 -9.34 16.83
C ASP A 46 15.05 -9.67 16.15
N ILE A 47 16.13 -9.82 16.92
CA ILE A 47 17.46 -10.17 16.38
C ILE A 47 17.41 -11.55 15.75
N GLU A 48 16.91 -12.54 16.50
CA GLU A 48 16.83 -13.92 16.04
C GLU A 48 15.81 -14.07 14.91
N LEU A 49 14.61 -13.50 15.07
CA LEU A 49 13.58 -13.53 14.03
C LEU A 49 14.03 -12.85 12.73
N GLY A 50 14.73 -11.71 12.83
CA GLY A 50 15.29 -11.02 11.67
C GLY A 50 16.41 -11.81 10.98
N ASN A 51 17.23 -12.54 11.74
CA ASN A 51 18.23 -13.45 11.17
C ASN A 51 17.59 -14.62 10.43
N GLN A 52 16.51 -15.19 10.96
CA GLN A 52 15.74 -16.24 10.28
C GLN A 52 15.15 -15.73 8.96
N CYS A 53 14.57 -14.51 8.94
CA CYS A 53 14.09 -13.88 7.71
C CYS A 53 15.22 -13.72 6.67
N LYS A 54 16.41 -13.27 7.10
CA LYS A 54 17.59 -13.13 6.23
C LYS A 54 18.09 -14.48 5.69
N GLN A 55 18.05 -15.53 6.50
CA GLN A 55 18.40 -16.89 6.08
C GLN A 55 17.44 -17.40 5.01
N ILE A 56 16.13 -17.18 5.17
CA ILE A 56 15.11 -17.54 4.19
C ILE A 56 15.43 -16.90 2.82
N VAL A 57 15.58 -15.58 2.79
CA VAL A 57 15.78 -14.84 1.53
C VAL A 57 17.18 -15.01 0.92
N SER A 58 18.13 -15.60 1.66
CA SER A 58 19.44 -15.99 1.12
C SER A 58 19.43 -17.31 0.36
N GLN A 59 18.35 -18.09 0.43
CA GLN A 59 18.21 -19.35 -0.29
C GLN A 59 17.93 -19.06 -1.77
N ILE A 60 18.88 -18.50 -2.50
CA ILE A 60 18.71 -18.17 -3.91
C ILE A 60 19.48 -19.20 -4.73
N ASP A 61 18.76 -19.98 -5.54
CA ASP A 61 19.31 -21.10 -6.34
C ASP A 61 19.21 -20.86 -7.85
N TRP A 62 19.01 -19.61 -8.27
CA TRP A 62 18.98 -19.19 -9.67
C TRP A 62 19.97 -18.04 -9.91
N ASP A 63 20.27 -17.74 -11.18
CA ASP A 63 21.11 -16.60 -11.55
C ASP A 63 20.41 -15.27 -11.20
N CYS A 64 20.87 -14.62 -10.14
CA CYS A 64 20.23 -13.45 -9.54
C CYS A 64 21.29 -12.46 -9.04
N GLU A 65 21.19 -11.21 -9.48
CA GLU A 65 21.93 -10.10 -8.87
C GLU A 65 21.16 -9.62 -7.63
N VAL A 66 21.73 -9.89 -6.46
CA VAL A 66 21.12 -9.58 -5.17
C VAL A 66 21.76 -8.32 -4.57
N LYS A 67 20.93 -7.38 -4.12
CA LYS A 67 21.37 -6.21 -3.37
C LYS A 67 20.63 -6.11 -2.06
N THR A 68 21.34 -5.78 -0.99
CA THR A 68 20.79 -5.79 0.36
C THR A 68 20.91 -4.43 1.04
N LEU A 69 19.86 -4.00 1.74
CA LEU A 69 19.86 -2.88 2.65
C LEU A 69 19.40 -3.36 4.03
N TYR A 70 20.35 -3.57 4.95
CA TYR A 70 20.04 -4.03 6.30
C TYR A 70 20.27 -2.91 7.31
N GLN A 71 19.21 -2.52 8.01
CA GLN A 71 19.30 -1.52 9.06
C GLN A 71 19.84 -2.14 10.35
N SER A 72 20.70 -1.40 11.06
CA SER A 72 21.23 -1.81 12.36
C SER A 72 20.27 -1.56 13.52
N LYS A 73 19.29 -0.67 13.33
CA LYS A 73 18.27 -0.31 14.30
C LYS A 73 16.90 -0.23 13.62
N ASN A 74 15.84 -0.43 14.39
CA ASN A 74 14.48 -0.27 13.88
C ASN A 74 14.21 1.20 13.48
N LEU A 75 13.82 1.41 12.24
CA LEU A 75 13.41 2.70 11.70
C LEU A 75 11.90 2.89 11.68
N GLY A 76 11.12 1.83 11.92
CA GLY A 76 9.67 1.89 11.99
C GLY A 76 9.00 1.62 10.65
N CYS A 77 7.69 1.40 10.70
CA CYS A 77 6.88 0.96 9.56
C CYS A 77 6.58 2.07 8.55
N GLY A 78 6.87 3.33 8.85
CA GLY A 78 6.86 4.43 7.89
C GLY A 78 8.25 4.68 7.31
N PHE A 79 9.22 5.02 8.16
CA PHE A 79 10.52 5.49 7.67
C PHE A 79 11.38 4.39 7.04
N ALA A 80 11.30 3.14 7.52
CA ALA A 80 12.08 2.04 6.95
C ALA A 80 11.65 1.71 5.50
N PRO A 81 10.35 1.48 5.19
CA PRO A 81 9.90 1.26 3.82
C PRO A 81 10.22 2.44 2.89
N ALA A 82 9.95 3.67 3.33
CA ALA A 82 10.25 4.87 2.56
C ALA A 82 11.74 4.98 2.18
N THR A 83 12.63 4.67 3.12
CA THR A 83 14.08 4.65 2.89
C THR A 83 14.46 3.54 1.91
N ALA A 84 13.90 2.34 2.06
CA ALA A 84 14.18 1.21 1.19
C ALA A 84 13.72 1.45 -0.26
N ILE A 85 12.52 2.00 -0.46
CA ILE A 85 11.98 2.33 -1.79
C ILE A 85 12.84 3.42 -2.45
N THR A 86 13.26 4.43 -1.69
CA THR A 86 14.16 5.49 -2.20
C THR A 86 15.53 4.92 -2.60
N TRP A 87 16.10 4.03 -1.78
CA TRP A 87 17.35 3.33 -2.11
C TRP A 87 17.21 2.43 -3.35
N PHE A 88 16.08 1.75 -3.51
CA PHE A 88 15.78 0.94 -4.68
C PHE A 88 15.76 1.78 -5.97
N PHE A 89 14.99 2.87 -6.00
CA PHE A 89 14.91 3.76 -7.17
C PHE A 89 16.14 4.64 -7.39
N SER A 90 17.10 4.66 -6.46
CA SER A 90 18.44 5.21 -6.75
C SER A 90 19.22 4.34 -7.75
N GLN A 91 18.80 3.08 -7.95
CA GLN A 91 19.53 2.07 -8.72
C GLN A 91 18.76 1.54 -9.94
N VAL A 92 17.44 1.64 -9.94
CA VAL A 92 16.58 1.16 -11.04
C VAL A 92 15.55 2.22 -11.44
N ASP A 93 15.06 2.16 -12.67
CA ASP A 93 14.08 3.13 -13.19
C ASP A 93 12.63 2.70 -12.95
N GLU A 94 12.39 1.41 -12.70
CA GLU A 94 11.08 0.83 -12.40
C GLU A 94 11.20 -0.51 -11.66
N GLY A 95 10.14 -0.92 -10.97
CA GLY A 95 10.15 -2.19 -10.28
C GLY A 95 8.90 -2.50 -9.47
N ILE A 96 8.86 -3.74 -8.98
CA ILE A 96 7.82 -4.29 -8.12
C ILE A 96 8.26 -4.19 -6.65
N ILE A 97 7.34 -3.86 -5.76
CA ILE A 97 7.56 -3.75 -4.32
C ILE A 97 6.59 -4.72 -3.60
N LEU A 98 7.16 -5.58 -2.76
CA LEU A 98 6.44 -6.55 -1.93
C LEU A 98 6.87 -6.42 -0.47
N GLU A 99 5.90 -6.53 0.44
CA GLU A 99 6.12 -6.63 1.89
C GLU A 99 6.06 -8.11 2.33
N ASP A 100 6.65 -8.42 3.47
CA ASP A 100 6.76 -9.78 4.03
C ASP A 100 5.44 -10.47 4.34
N ASP A 101 4.32 -9.77 4.21
CA ASP A 101 2.98 -10.29 4.42
C ASP A 101 2.05 -10.19 3.21
N CYS A 102 2.55 -9.78 2.05
CA CYS A 102 1.79 -9.62 0.82
C CYS A 102 2.13 -10.75 -0.17
N ILE A 103 1.35 -11.84 -0.19
CA ILE A 103 1.55 -12.97 -1.11
C ILE A 103 0.95 -12.62 -2.48
N PRO A 104 1.75 -12.46 -3.55
CA PRO A 104 1.23 -12.30 -4.90
C PRO A 104 0.93 -13.66 -5.54
N ASN A 105 -0.08 -13.73 -6.42
CA ASN A 105 -0.18 -14.84 -7.35
C ASN A 105 0.82 -14.69 -8.51
N GLN A 106 1.06 -15.77 -9.25
CA GLN A 106 2.08 -15.79 -10.31
C GLN A 106 1.79 -14.82 -11.47
N SER A 107 0.51 -14.54 -11.80
CA SER A 107 0.16 -13.59 -12.87
C SER A 107 0.40 -12.12 -12.48
N PHE A 108 0.58 -11.81 -11.19
CA PHE A 108 0.85 -10.44 -10.73
C PHE A 108 2.15 -9.88 -11.32
N PHE A 109 3.18 -10.71 -11.42
CA PHE A 109 4.48 -10.30 -11.93
C PHE A 109 4.43 -9.93 -13.42
N GLU A 110 3.79 -10.76 -14.24
CA GLU A 110 3.56 -10.48 -15.66
C GLU A 110 2.67 -9.24 -15.85
N PHE A 111 1.65 -9.09 -15.00
CA PHE A 111 0.79 -7.90 -14.99
C PHE A 111 1.60 -6.62 -14.73
N CYS A 112 2.44 -6.62 -13.70
CA CYS A 112 3.30 -5.48 -13.40
C CYS A 112 4.32 -5.20 -14.52
N GLU A 113 5.05 -6.21 -15.02
CA GLU A 113 6.06 -6.03 -16.07
C GLU A 113 5.44 -5.46 -17.36
N ASN A 114 4.26 -5.94 -17.74
CA ASN A 114 3.54 -5.44 -18.91
C ASN A 114 3.13 -3.97 -18.74
N LEU A 115 2.54 -3.62 -17.59
CA LEU A 115 2.05 -2.27 -17.34
C LEU A 115 3.19 -1.27 -17.11
N LEU A 116 4.29 -1.68 -16.46
CA LEU A 116 5.51 -0.89 -16.30
C LEU A 116 6.04 -0.47 -17.67
N LYS A 117 6.20 -1.44 -18.58
CA LYS A 117 6.61 -1.18 -19.96
C LYS A 117 5.62 -0.29 -20.72
N LYS A 118 4.32 -0.56 -20.60
CA LYS A 118 3.27 0.19 -21.33
C LYS A 118 3.22 1.67 -20.94
N TYR A 119 3.30 1.95 -19.65
CA TYR A 119 3.14 3.30 -19.10
C TYR A 119 4.48 3.95 -18.71
N HIS A 120 5.62 3.40 -19.16
CA HIS A 120 6.95 3.91 -18.83
C HIS A 120 7.09 5.43 -18.99
N ASN A 121 6.55 5.99 -20.08
CA ASN A 121 6.63 7.43 -20.38
C ASN A 121 5.35 8.21 -20.06
N ASP A 122 4.33 7.57 -19.49
CA ASP A 122 3.06 8.24 -19.18
C ASP A 122 3.01 8.71 -17.73
N ALA A 123 3.32 9.99 -17.52
CA ALA A 123 3.35 10.60 -16.19
C ALA A 123 2.02 10.56 -15.44
N SER A 124 0.89 10.38 -16.15
CA SER A 124 -0.43 10.32 -15.51
C SER A 124 -0.65 9.01 -14.74
N VAL A 125 0.10 7.94 -15.06
CA VAL A 125 0.06 6.68 -14.32
C VAL A 125 1.26 6.65 -13.37
N MET A 126 0.98 6.59 -12.07
CA MET A 126 2.00 6.66 -11.03
C MET A 126 2.14 5.35 -10.25
N MET A 127 1.16 4.47 -10.29
CA MET A 127 1.19 3.21 -9.54
C MET A 127 0.43 2.11 -10.25
N ILE A 128 0.94 0.89 -10.14
CA ILE A 128 0.25 -0.34 -10.52
C ILE A 128 -0.04 -1.08 -9.23
N CYS A 129 -1.30 -1.38 -8.96
CA CYS A 129 -1.73 -2.09 -7.76
C CYS A 129 -1.85 -3.59 -8.05
N GLY A 130 -1.58 -4.45 -7.08
CA GLY A 130 -1.94 -5.87 -7.11
C GLY A 130 -3.27 -6.18 -6.42
N THR A 131 -3.69 -5.29 -5.54
CA THR A 131 -4.91 -5.46 -4.73
C THR A 131 -6.11 -4.77 -5.34
N SER A 132 -7.27 -5.42 -5.26
CA SER A 132 -8.55 -4.89 -5.72
C SER A 132 -9.65 -5.17 -4.72
N TYR A 133 -10.43 -4.14 -4.39
CA TYR A 133 -11.61 -4.27 -3.52
C TYR A 133 -12.92 -4.40 -4.31
N GLN A 134 -12.85 -4.56 -5.64
CA GLN A 134 -14.04 -4.70 -6.47
C GLN A 134 -14.60 -6.12 -6.36
N PRO A 135 -15.92 -6.30 -6.18
CA PRO A 135 -16.53 -7.62 -6.05
C PRO A 135 -16.60 -8.35 -7.41
N LYS A 136 -16.56 -7.60 -8.51
CA LYS A 136 -16.53 -8.12 -9.88
C LYS A 136 -16.00 -7.07 -10.86
N PRO A 137 -15.46 -7.50 -12.02
CA PRO A 137 -15.17 -6.59 -13.13
C PRO A 137 -16.42 -5.87 -13.64
N LEU A 138 -16.27 -4.60 -14.05
CA LEU A 138 -17.35 -3.83 -14.69
C LEU A 138 -17.29 -3.85 -16.22
N ASN A 139 -16.16 -4.27 -16.79
CA ASN A 139 -15.97 -4.38 -18.24
C ASN A 139 -14.99 -5.54 -18.55
N ALA A 140 -14.62 -5.66 -19.83
CA ALA A 140 -13.71 -6.70 -20.32
C ALA A 140 -12.22 -6.33 -20.21
N ASP A 141 -11.89 -5.11 -19.77
CA ASP A 141 -10.51 -4.75 -19.50
C ASP A 141 -10.00 -5.57 -18.31
N THR A 142 -8.68 -5.70 -18.19
CA THR A 142 -8.07 -6.44 -17.07
C THR A 142 -7.93 -5.57 -15.82
N TYR A 143 -7.84 -4.25 -16.01
CA TYR A 143 -7.66 -3.25 -14.95
C TYR A 143 -8.45 -1.99 -15.27
N TYR A 144 -8.58 -1.12 -14.28
CA TYR A 144 -9.16 0.21 -14.42
C TYR A 144 -8.21 1.25 -13.80
N PHE A 145 -8.50 2.53 -14.03
CA PHE A 145 -7.76 3.60 -13.38
C PHE A 145 -8.53 4.16 -12.20
N SER A 146 -7.85 4.29 -11.07
CA SER A 146 -8.39 4.81 -9.82
C SER A 146 -7.54 5.97 -9.31
N ARG A 147 -8.13 6.82 -8.48
CA ARG A 147 -7.37 7.75 -7.62
C ARG A 147 -6.83 7.09 -6.35
N TYR A 148 -7.32 5.89 -6.00
CA TYR A 148 -6.97 5.20 -4.76
C TYR A 148 -5.79 4.26 -4.98
N PRO A 149 -4.66 4.49 -4.29
CA PRO A 149 -3.54 3.56 -4.31
C PRO A 149 -3.76 2.41 -3.32
N HIS A 150 -3.34 1.22 -3.72
CA HIS A 150 -3.38 0.01 -2.90
C HIS A 150 -1.98 -0.59 -2.77
N ALA A 151 -1.36 -0.42 -1.62
CA ALA A 151 0.07 -0.72 -1.39
C ALA A 151 0.37 -2.20 -1.06
N TRP A 152 -0.63 -3.09 -1.05
CA TRP A 152 -0.39 -4.53 -0.90
C TRP A 152 -0.01 -5.15 -2.25
N GLY A 153 1.31 -5.29 -2.43
CA GLY A 153 1.93 -5.71 -3.67
C GLY A 153 1.66 -4.73 -4.81
N TRP A 154 2.68 -4.03 -5.25
CA TRP A 154 2.51 -2.95 -6.23
C TRP A 154 3.77 -2.73 -7.05
N ALA A 155 3.67 -1.93 -8.10
CA ALA A 155 4.82 -1.52 -8.90
C ALA A 155 4.73 -0.03 -9.24
N THR A 156 5.89 0.58 -9.46
CA THR A 156 6.00 1.98 -9.88
C THR A 156 7.31 2.25 -10.60
N TRP A 157 7.50 3.50 -10.99
CA TRP A 157 8.68 4.03 -11.64
C TRP A 157 9.40 5.00 -10.73
N LYS A 158 10.71 5.08 -10.88
CA LYS A 158 11.55 6.14 -10.32
C LYS A 158 11.00 7.52 -10.62
N ARG A 159 10.50 7.76 -11.85
CA ARG A 159 9.89 9.04 -12.23
C ARG A 159 8.68 9.42 -11.38
N ALA A 160 7.91 8.44 -10.91
CA ALA A 160 6.73 8.69 -10.07
C ALA A 160 7.16 8.90 -8.61
N TRP A 161 8.14 8.12 -8.13
CA TRP A 161 8.67 8.21 -6.77
C TRP A 161 9.56 9.45 -6.53
N ALA A 162 10.11 10.07 -7.58
CA ALA A 162 11.10 11.15 -7.47
C ALA A 162 10.65 12.35 -6.61
N ASN A 163 9.35 12.65 -6.59
CA ASN A 163 8.79 13.76 -5.82
C ASN A 163 8.36 13.38 -4.39
N TYR A 164 8.52 12.11 -4.00
CA TYR A 164 8.10 11.65 -2.69
C TYR A 164 8.96 12.26 -1.57
N ASN A 165 8.31 12.95 -0.65
CA ASN A 165 8.88 13.39 0.63
C ASN A 165 8.06 12.78 1.78
N PHE A 166 8.74 12.01 2.64
CA PHE A 166 8.16 11.32 3.80
C PHE A 166 7.61 12.27 4.88
N LYS A 167 8.24 13.43 5.07
CA LYS A 167 7.90 14.36 6.16
C LYS A 167 6.74 15.30 5.81
N LEU A 168 6.51 15.53 4.51
CA LEU A 168 5.55 16.54 4.02
C LEU A 168 5.79 17.94 4.62
N ASP A 169 7.03 18.24 5.01
CA ASP A 169 7.42 19.50 5.64
C ASP A 169 7.33 20.70 4.68
N ASP A 170 7.57 20.47 3.39
CA ASP A 170 7.38 21.48 2.33
C ASP A 170 5.89 21.72 1.98
N GLU A 171 4.96 20.92 2.53
CA GLU A 171 3.54 20.96 2.20
C GLU A 171 2.73 21.69 3.27
N THR A 172 2.53 23.00 3.12
CA THR A 172 1.70 23.77 4.08
C THR A 172 0.26 23.21 4.19
N GLU A 173 -0.43 23.50 5.30
CA GLU A 173 -1.84 23.07 5.47
C GLU A 173 -2.73 23.56 4.32
N ALA A 174 -2.50 24.77 3.82
CA ALA A 174 -3.24 25.31 2.67
C ALA A 174 -3.00 24.51 1.39
N VAL A 175 -1.75 24.13 1.10
CA VAL A 175 -1.40 23.31 -0.07
C VAL A 175 -2.03 21.92 0.04
N ARG A 176 -1.90 21.25 1.18
CA ARG A 176 -2.50 19.93 1.41
C ARG A 176 -4.03 19.97 1.27
N THR A 177 -4.65 20.99 1.86
CA THR A 177 -6.10 21.21 1.75
C THR A 177 -6.53 21.40 0.29
N ASN A 178 -5.79 22.19 -0.49
CA ASN A 178 -6.08 22.39 -1.91
C ASN A 178 -5.97 21.08 -2.72
N VAL A 179 -4.92 20.28 -2.49
CA VAL A 179 -4.76 18.95 -3.13
C VAL A 179 -5.97 18.07 -2.85
N ILE A 180 -6.42 17.98 -1.60
CA ILE A 180 -7.59 17.17 -1.21
C ILE A 180 -8.89 17.72 -1.83
N GLN A 181 -9.07 19.03 -1.86
CA GLN A 181 -10.26 19.67 -2.45
C GLN A 181 -10.37 19.44 -3.96
N ASN A 182 -9.24 19.48 -4.68
CA ASN A 182 -9.19 19.23 -6.12
C ASN A 182 -9.35 17.74 -6.45
N THR A 183 -8.86 16.85 -5.58
CA THR A 183 -8.95 15.40 -5.80
C THR A 183 -10.37 14.87 -5.55
N PHE A 184 -11.01 15.34 -4.47
CA PHE A 184 -12.27 14.78 -3.99
C PHE A 184 -13.41 15.79 -4.07
N ALA A 185 -14.54 15.43 -4.67
CA ALA A 185 -15.73 16.29 -4.68
C ALA A 185 -16.52 16.22 -3.36
N ASN A 186 -16.45 15.10 -2.64
CA ASN A 186 -17.30 14.85 -1.48
C ASN A 186 -16.68 15.38 -0.17
N SER A 187 -17.46 16.17 0.60
CA SER A 187 -16.98 16.78 1.84
C SER A 187 -16.65 15.80 2.98
N ARG A 188 -17.25 14.59 3.01
CA ARG A 188 -16.90 13.58 4.02
C ARG A 188 -15.56 12.93 3.72
N GLU A 189 -15.33 12.67 2.45
CA GLU A 189 -14.08 12.11 1.95
C GLU A 189 -12.93 13.10 2.13
N ARG A 190 -13.14 14.38 1.80
CA ARG A 190 -12.18 15.44 2.12
C ARG A 190 -11.79 15.44 3.60
N ARG A 191 -12.79 15.41 4.50
CA ARG A 191 -12.54 15.38 5.95
C ARG A 191 -11.82 14.12 6.42
N LEU A 192 -12.11 12.96 5.82
CA LEU A 192 -11.39 11.72 6.12
C LEU A 192 -9.91 11.91 5.82
N TRP A 193 -9.59 12.31 4.58
CA TRP A 193 -8.20 12.43 4.14
C TRP A 193 -7.44 13.59 4.77
N GLU A 194 -8.09 14.73 5.01
CA GLU A 194 -7.52 15.81 5.83
C GLU A 194 -7.19 15.33 7.24
N GLY A 195 -8.06 14.51 7.84
CA GLY A 195 -7.83 13.88 9.14
C GLY A 195 -6.65 12.91 9.13
N SER A 196 -6.58 12.02 8.14
CA SER A 196 -5.47 11.08 7.96
C SER A 196 -4.14 11.81 7.79
N LEU A 197 -4.07 12.85 6.95
CA LEU A 197 -2.84 13.64 6.79
C LEU A 197 -2.46 14.37 8.08
N LYS A 198 -3.43 14.85 8.86
CA LYS A 198 -3.16 15.44 10.19
C LYS A 198 -2.55 14.40 11.14
N MET A 199 -2.99 13.15 11.12
CA MET A 199 -2.38 12.08 11.92
C MET A 199 -0.92 11.82 11.51
N ILE A 200 -0.63 11.78 10.20
CA ILE A 200 0.73 11.64 9.66
C ILE A 200 1.64 12.78 10.12
N ILE A 201 1.20 14.03 9.95
CA ILE A 201 1.97 15.21 10.40
C ILE A 201 2.22 15.19 11.91
N ASN A 202 1.29 14.63 12.68
CA ASN A 202 1.41 14.48 14.13
C ASN A 202 2.22 13.24 14.56
N GLY A 203 2.87 12.54 13.64
CA GLY A 203 3.82 11.46 13.92
C GLY A 203 3.26 10.05 13.86
N LEU A 204 2.12 9.82 13.20
CA LEU A 204 1.71 8.45 12.85
C LEU A 204 2.78 7.81 11.95
N ASP A 205 3.32 6.67 12.37
CA ASP A 205 4.34 5.94 11.65
C ASP A 205 3.72 5.14 10.49
N ALA A 206 3.71 5.75 9.31
CA ALA A 206 3.23 5.18 8.05
C ALA A 206 3.92 5.87 6.88
N TRP A 207 3.90 5.26 5.69
CA TRP A 207 4.51 5.81 4.47
C TRP A 207 3.51 5.92 3.30
N ASP A 208 2.54 5.03 3.28
CA ASP A 208 1.55 4.84 2.23
C ASP A 208 0.59 6.03 2.11
N TYR A 209 0.22 6.66 3.23
CA TYR A 209 -0.56 7.91 3.22
C TYR A 209 0.17 9.07 2.55
N GLN A 210 1.47 9.19 2.78
CA GLN A 210 2.30 10.21 2.11
C GLN A 210 2.41 9.90 0.62
N TRP A 211 2.59 8.62 0.26
CA TRP A 211 2.67 8.24 -1.15
C TRP A 211 1.37 8.55 -1.90
N MET A 212 0.24 8.21 -1.27
CA MET A 212 -1.09 8.56 -1.74
C MET A 212 -1.28 10.07 -1.92
N TYR A 213 -0.82 10.88 -0.95
CA TYR A 213 -0.82 12.33 -1.09
C TYR A 213 -0.01 12.80 -2.31
N TRP A 214 1.18 12.24 -2.53
CA TRP A 214 2.03 12.60 -3.66
C TRP A 214 1.43 12.19 -5.01
N ILE A 215 0.73 11.06 -5.08
CA ILE A 215 -0.06 10.68 -6.26
C ILE A 215 -1.11 11.77 -6.55
N TRP A 216 -1.90 12.16 -5.55
CA TRP A 216 -2.94 13.18 -5.72
C TRP A 216 -2.40 14.55 -6.09
N LYS A 217 -1.33 14.98 -5.43
CA LYS A 217 -0.67 16.28 -5.71
C LYS A 217 -0.21 16.37 -7.17
N ASN A 218 0.21 15.26 -7.76
CA ASN A 218 0.65 15.19 -9.15
C ASN A 218 -0.48 14.82 -10.13
N ASN A 219 -1.75 14.80 -9.70
CA ASN A 219 -2.90 14.34 -10.49
C ASN A 219 -2.71 12.92 -11.08
N GLY A 220 -1.95 12.08 -10.38
CA GLY A 220 -1.62 10.73 -10.80
C GLY A 220 -2.76 9.74 -10.59
N LEU A 221 -2.70 8.66 -11.36
CA LEU A 221 -3.65 7.55 -11.34
C LEU A 221 -2.95 6.24 -11.03
N CYS A 222 -3.73 5.34 -10.44
CA CYS A 222 -3.34 3.98 -10.13
C CYS A 222 -4.02 3.04 -11.13
N ALA A 223 -3.25 2.17 -11.79
CA ALA A 223 -3.78 1.04 -12.55
C ALA A 223 -4.12 -0.08 -11.56
N VAL A 224 -5.40 -0.38 -11.39
CA VAL A 224 -5.91 -1.34 -10.40
C VAL A 224 -6.56 -2.51 -11.13
N PRO A 225 -6.16 -3.77 -10.87
CA PRO A 225 -6.76 -4.91 -11.53
C PRO A 225 -8.23 -5.03 -11.12
N TRP A 226 -9.08 -5.53 -12.02
CA TRP A 226 -10.48 -5.79 -11.66
C TRP A 226 -10.65 -6.93 -10.68
N LYS A 227 -9.67 -7.83 -10.62
CA LYS A 227 -9.67 -8.97 -9.73
C LYS A 227 -8.42 -8.91 -8.87
N ASN A 228 -8.58 -9.16 -7.58
CA ASN A 228 -7.50 -9.14 -6.62
C ASN A 228 -6.41 -10.18 -6.97
N MET A 229 -5.13 -9.80 -6.88
CA MET A 229 -3.99 -10.66 -7.23
C MET A 229 -3.04 -10.91 -6.05
N VAL A 230 -3.27 -10.23 -4.92
CA VAL A 230 -2.39 -10.27 -3.74
C VAL A 230 -3.25 -10.54 -2.49
N SER A 231 -2.78 -11.41 -1.60
CA SER A 231 -3.39 -11.59 -0.27
C SER A 231 -2.47 -11.04 0.80
N ASN A 232 -3.01 -10.21 1.68
CA ASN A 232 -2.31 -9.80 2.89
C ASN A 232 -2.58 -10.83 4.01
N ILE A 233 -1.53 -11.52 4.43
CA ILE A 233 -1.56 -12.54 5.49
C ILE A 233 -0.97 -12.04 6.82
N GLY A 234 -0.76 -10.73 6.93
CA GLY A 234 -0.16 -10.07 8.09
C GLY A 234 -1.16 -9.72 9.19
N PHE A 235 -2.43 -10.09 9.02
CA PHE A 235 -3.47 -9.84 10.00
C PHE A 235 -3.29 -10.70 11.26
N GLY A 236 -3.45 -10.09 12.44
CA GLY A 236 -3.45 -10.79 13.72
C GLY A 236 -2.53 -10.17 14.80
N PRO A 237 -2.19 -10.93 15.86
CA PRO A 237 -1.50 -10.40 17.04
C PRO A 237 -0.10 -9.82 16.77
N HIS A 238 0.53 -10.24 15.69
CA HIS A 238 1.87 -9.79 15.28
C HIS A 238 1.83 -8.66 14.25
N ALA A 239 0.63 -8.22 13.83
CA ALA A 239 0.40 -7.09 12.93
C ALA A 239 0.95 -5.79 13.52
N THR A 240 1.33 -4.84 12.65
CA THR A 240 1.64 -3.47 13.08
C THR A 240 0.38 -2.61 13.09
N HIS A 241 -0.51 -2.82 12.10
CA HIS A 241 -1.72 -2.01 11.89
C HIS A 241 -3.00 -2.82 11.67
N THR A 242 -2.90 -4.12 11.34
CA THR A 242 -4.03 -4.98 10.90
C THR A 242 -4.40 -6.06 11.94
N PHE A 243 -4.80 -5.64 13.14
CA PHE A 243 -5.03 -6.58 14.25
C PHE A 243 -6.31 -7.45 14.13
N ASP A 244 -7.27 -7.09 13.27
CA ASP A 244 -8.53 -7.84 13.11
C ASP A 244 -8.39 -8.97 12.07
N SER A 245 -8.08 -10.17 12.55
CA SER A 245 -7.95 -11.37 11.70
C SER A 245 -9.22 -11.74 10.93
N ASN A 246 -10.40 -11.24 11.36
CA ASN A 246 -11.69 -11.49 10.71
C ASN A 246 -12.09 -10.38 9.73
N SER A 247 -11.20 -9.44 9.41
CA SER A 247 -11.47 -8.42 8.40
C SER A 247 -11.85 -9.07 7.07
N HIS A 248 -12.85 -8.52 6.37
CA HIS A 248 -13.18 -8.97 5.01
C HIS A 248 -11.98 -8.85 4.05
N GLN A 249 -11.04 -7.96 4.36
CA GLN A 249 -9.83 -7.73 3.57
C GLN A 249 -8.81 -8.87 3.73
N SER A 250 -8.77 -9.56 4.88
CA SER A 250 -7.89 -10.73 5.09
C SER A 250 -8.40 -11.98 4.34
N GLN A 251 -9.65 -11.96 3.90
CA GLN A 251 -10.34 -13.08 3.25
C GLN A 251 -10.48 -12.90 1.72
N MET A 252 -9.87 -11.86 1.14
CA MET A 252 -9.98 -11.63 -0.30
C MET A 252 -9.27 -12.74 -1.08
N GLU A 253 -10.04 -13.39 -1.95
CA GLU A 253 -9.51 -14.40 -2.86
C GLU A 253 -8.56 -13.78 -3.89
N GLN A 254 -7.56 -14.54 -4.31
CA GLN A 254 -6.70 -14.19 -5.44
C GLN A 254 -7.28 -14.78 -6.72
N HIS A 255 -7.09 -14.07 -7.82
CA HIS A 255 -7.48 -14.54 -9.14
C HIS A 255 -6.34 -14.41 -10.13
N THR A 256 -6.04 -15.52 -10.82
CA THR A 256 -5.10 -15.53 -11.93
C THR A 256 -5.68 -14.77 -13.12
N ILE A 257 -4.84 -13.94 -13.74
CA ILE A 257 -5.15 -13.24 -14.98
C ILE A 257 -4.44 -13.98 -16.12
N MET A 258 -5.20 -14.35 -17.15
CA MET A 258 -4.69 -15.13 -18.30
C MET A 258 -4.21 -14.25 -19.46
N ALA A 259 -4.80 -13.06 -19.60
CA ALA A 259 -4.48 -12.11 -20.65
C ALA A 259 -4.73 -10.68 -20.16
N ILE A 260 -3.92 -9.74 -20.66
CA ILE A 260 -4.03 -8.33 -20.31
C ILE A 260 -4.76 -7.57 -21.42
N HIS A 261 -5.97 -7.11 -21.11
CA HIS A 261 -6.77 -6.23 -21.93
C HIS A 261 -6.67 -4.80 -21.38
N HIS A 262 -6.15 -3.90 -22.20
CA HIS A 262 -5.90 -2.51 -21.80
C HIS A 262 -7.13 -1.62 -21.99
N PRO A 263 -7.49 -0.80 -20.98
CA PRO A 263 -8.45 0.28 -21.17
C PRO A 263 -8.00 1.22 -22.28
N GLN A 264 -8.94 1.64 -23.12
CA GLN A 264 -8.67 2.58 -24.22
C GLN A 264 -8.45 4.02 -23.75
N LYS A 265 -8.91 4.37 -22.54
CA LYS A 265 -8.83 5.71 -21.98
C LYS A 265 -8.17 5.67 -20.60
N ILE A 266 -7.23 6.58 -20.40
CA ILE A 266 -6.61 6.82 -19.10
C ILE A 266 -7.44 7.87 -18.38
N SER A 267 -8.39 7.39 -17.58
CA SER A 267 -9.28 8.25 -16.81
C SER A 267 -9.89 7.47 -15.67
N ILE A 268 -10.14 8.14 -14.55
CA ILE A 268 -10.77 7.56 -13.36
C ILE A 268 -12.06 6.82 -13.71
N ASN A 269 -12.14 5.55 -13.32
CA ASN A 269 -13.38 4.79 -13.33
C ASN A 269 -14.23 5.20 -12.12
N LYS A 270 -15.10 6.19 -12.34
CA LYS A 270 -15.94 6.77 -11.28
C LYS A 270 -16.84 5.73 -10.60
N GLN A 271 -17.27 4.68 -11.30
CA GLN A 271 -18.13 3.65 -10.72
C GLN A 271 -17.35 2.78 -9.73
N ALA A 272 -16.13 2.37 -10.09
CA ALA A 272 -15.25 1.61 -9.20
C ALA A 272 -14.81 2.43 -7.98
N ASP A 273 -14.39 3.69 -8.18
CA ASP A 273 -14.01 4.61 -7.10
C ASP A 273 -15.18 4.85 -6.13
N ASN A 274 -16.41 5.02 -6.65
CA ASN A 274 -17.59 5.18 -5.81
C ASN A 274 -17.89 3.93 -4.99
N TYR A 275 -17.75 2.74 -5.59
CA TYR A 275 -17.94 1.49 -4.86
C TYR A 275 -16.98 1.40 -3.68
N GLU A 276 -15.68 1.60 -3.93
CA GLU A 276 -14.66 1.51 -2.91
C GLU A 276 -14.88 2.56 -1.80
N ARG A 277 -15.19 3.79 -2.19
CA ARG A 277 -15.52 4.86 -1.26
C ARG A 277 -16.64 4.46 -0.29
N TYR A 278 -17.75 3.91 -0.79
CA TYR A 278 -18.94 3.65 0.04
C TYR A 278 -18.92 2.33 0.81
N ASN A 279 -18.11 1.37 0.39
CA ASN A 279 -18.09 0.02 0.97
C ASN A 279 -16.80 -0.29 1.73
N ILE A 280 -15.69 0.41 1.43
CA ILE A 280 -14.37 0.13 2.00
C ILE A 280 -13.88 1.32 2.83
N LEU A 281 -13.84 2.52 2.25
CA LEU A 281 -13.18 3.68 2.86
C LEU A 281 -14.07 4.43 3.85
N ILE A 282 -15.31 4.71 3.44
CA ILE A 282 -16.27 5.51 4.21
C ILE A 282 -17.50 4.65 4.41
N GLY A 283 -17.81 4.33 5.67
CA GLY A 283 -19.06 3.64 6.02
C GLY A 283 -20.28 4.36 5.44
N SER A 284 -21.36 3.61 5.20
CA SER A 284 -22.56 4.11 4.53
C SER A 284 -23.05 5.45 5.10
N ASN A 285 -23.74 6.25 4.27
CA ASN A 285 -24.23 7.56 4.73
C ASN A 285 -25.08 7.44 6.00
N ALA A 286 -25.87 6.37 6.11
CA ALA A 286 -26.65 5.99 7.28
C ALA A 286 -25.75 5.66 8.48
N GLY A 287 -24.74 4.81 8.33
CA GLY A 287 -23.78 4.46 9.38
C GLY A 287 -23.01 5.66 9.94
N TYR A 288 -22.60 6.58 9.09
CA TYR A 288 -21.95 7.82 9.52
C TYR A 288 -22.89 8.72 10.34
N TYR A 289 -24.13 8.93 9.89
CA TYR A 289 -25.07 9.78 10.61
C TYR A 289 -25.52 9.15 11.93
N THR A 290 -25.74 7.83 11.97
CA THR A 290 -26.07 7.13 13.22
C THR A 290 -24.93 7.20 14.22
N ASN A 291 -23.67 6.99 13.78
CA ASN A 291 -22.50 7.13 14.65
C ASN A 291 -22.29 8.59 15.12
N LYS A 292 -22.53 9.57 14.25
CA LYS A 292 -22.47 10.99 14.60
C LYS A 292 -23.55 11.36 15.63
N LEU A 293 -24.80 10.92 15.44
CA LEU A 293 -25.89 11.08 16.40
C LEU A 293 -25.55 10.43 17.76
N LYS A 294 -25.03 9.20 17.76
CA LYS A 294 -24.57 8.52 18.99
C LYS A 294 -23.47 9.32 19.71
N SER A 295 -22.50 9.87 18.97
CA SER A 295 -21.42 10.69 19.54
C SER A 295 -21.89 12.02 20.14
N VAL A 296 -22.93 12.63 19.54
CA VAL A 296 -23.56 13.85 20.04
C VAL A 296 -24.35 13.54 21.31
N ILE A 297 -25.17 12.49 21.29
CA ILE A 297 -25.92 12.02 22.46
C ILE A 297 -24.97 11.66 23.62
N SER A 298 -23.85 10.99 23.35
CA SER A 298 -22.86 10.63 24.38
C SER A 298 -22.11 11.85 24.95
N ARG A 299 -21.93 12.92 24.17
CA ARG A 299 -21.37 14.19 24.66
C ARG A 299 -22.36 14.94 25.53
N PHE A 300 -23.64 14.96 25.14
CA PHE A 300 -24.70 15.54 25.96
C PHE A 300 -24.92 14.76 27.27
N SER A 301 -24.85 13.43 27.25
CA SER A 301 -24.95 12.63 28.48
C SER A 301 -23.76 12.84 29.41
N LYS A 302 -22.52 12.93 28.90
CA LYS A 302 -21.34 13.28 29.71
C LYS A 302 -21.42 14.69 30.32
N LEU A 303 -21.90 15.68 29.55
CA LEU A 303 -22.12 17.04 30.05
C LEU A 303 -23.25 17.10 31.08
N TRP A 304 -24.29 16.27 30.93
CA TRP A 304 -25.40 16.16 31.87
C TRP A 304 -24.98 15.49 33.18
N VAL A 305 -24.17 14.42 33.12
CA VAL A 305 -23.55 13.77 34.29
C VAL A 305 -22.58 14.71 35.02
N GLN A 306 -21.80 15.52 34.29
CA GLN A 306 -20.95 16.54 34.90
C GLN A 306 -21.74 17.70 35.54
N LYS A 307 -22.91 18.06 35.02
CA LYS A 307 -23.74 19.14 35.57
C LYS A 307 -24.61 18.72 36.76
N ASN A 308 -25.01 17.45 36.83
CA ASN A 308 -26.02 16.97 37.78
C ASN A 308 -25.48 15.94 38.79
N GLY A 309 -24.16 15.94 39.03
CA GLY A 309 -23.44 14.95 39.85
C GLY A 309 -24.25 14.28 40.96
N LYS A 310 -24.64 13.03 40.68
CA LYS A 310 -24.83 11.93 41.61
C LYS A 310 -24.36 10.66 40.93
#